data_AF-A0A382Q5F7-F1
#
_entry.id   AF-A0A382Q5F7-F1
#
_cell.length_a   1.000
_cell.length_b   1.000
_cell.length_c   1.000
_cell.angle_alpha   90.00
_cell.angle_beta   90.00
_cell.angle_gamma   90.00
#
_symmetry.space_group_name_H-M   'P 1'
#
loop_
_entity.id
_entity.type
_entity.pdbx_description
1 polymer ?
#
loop_
_entity_poly.entity_id
_entity_poly.type
_entity_poly.pdbx_seq_one_letter_code
_entity_poly.pdbx_strand_id
1 'polypeptide(L)'
;IENNCEWQLDGISMGLTPTEFPPYDICPNCPNPLAAEVNLSTMDIILSWDQNLAPNHTYSLYRNDELIAEIDGIETNYVDAPSLIGLNGIAIFHYRIVLESNSTDFSCETEIVARIPLGITVLEENFNNVELFPAEDEAYGACGNSIGPDVLGWTHEPPENWIIDNSNMPEVGTIEWRGWSFASMDFWVDAEDQLRSQFIRADGTVAVVDPDEWDDCGNAASFGSYNSILISPLIQLTGQPINISFDSHYRQEAPQQVSLTVTNSSGEIIEMLLHYSSDPGSDNDSGDVLNQRLSFIVETDEDEIYLKWEMYDAGNNWYWAIDNVTIQSQTPPIGD
;
A
#
# COMPACT_ATOMS: atom_id res chain seq x y z
N ILE A 1 -12.79 50.48 -16.36
CA ILE A 1 -11.73 49.82 -17.14
C ILE A 1 -12.48 49.11 -18.24
N GLU A 2 -12.38 49.64 -19.46
CA GLU A 2 -13.04 49.11 -20.66
C GLU A 2 -12.46 47.72 -20.94
N ASN A 3 -13.26 46.67 -20.81
CA ASN A 3 -12.97 45.37 -21.40
C ASN A 3 -13.42 45.42 -22.87
N ASN A 4 -12.58 46.00 -23.72
CA ASN A 4 -12.64 45.76 -25.15
C ASN A 4 -12.31 44.28 -25.38
N CYS A 5 -13.28 43.49 -25.81
CA CYS A 5 -12.99 42.28 -26.57
C CYS A 5 -12.48 42.70 -27.96
N GLU A 6 -11.24 43.20 -28.00
CA GLU A 6 -10.47 43.24 -29.24
C GLU A 6 -10.10 41.80 -29.58
N TRP A 7 -10.88 41.20 -30.47
CA TRP A 7 -10.36 40.14 -31.33
C TRP A 7 -9.16 40.76 -32.04
N GLN A 8 -7.93 40.39 -31.65
CA GLN A 8 -6.74 40.72 -32.41
C GLN A 8 -6.80 39.97 -33.75
N LEU A 9 -7.57 40.54 -34.68
CA LEU A 9 -7.47 40.24 -36.10
C LEU A 9 -6.26 41.03 -36.62
N ASP A 10 -5.07 40.46 -36.45
CA ASP A 10 -3.93 40.80 -37.29
C ASP A 10 -4.25 40.34 -38.73
N GLY A 11 -5.00 41.18 -39.45
CA GLY A 11 -5.29 41.01 -40.88
C GLY A 11 -6.77 41.00 -41.23
N ILE A 12 -7.24 42.14 -41.75
CA ILE A 12 -8.37 42.33 -42.69
C ILE A 12 -9.49 41.27 -42.59
N SER A 13 -10.50 41.55 -41.75
CA SER A 13 -11.80 40.90 -41.82
C SER A 13 -12.47 41.21 -43.16
N MET A 14 -12.50 40.21 -44.06
CA MET A 14 -13.53 40.10 -45.08
C MET A 14 -14.59 39.11 -44.59
N GLY A 15 -15.77 39.62 -44.23
CA GLY A 15 -17.01 38.90 -44.53
C GLY A 15 -17.83 38.31 -43.38
N LEU A 16 -17.82 38.85 -42.16
CA LEU A 16 -18.82 38.47 -41.15
C LEU A 16 -19.87 39.56 -40.92
N THR A 17 -21.12 39.14 -40.73
CA THR A 17 -22.27 40.03 -40.55
C THR A 17 -22.55 40.27 -39.06
N PRO A 18 -22.99 41.48 -38.65
CA PRO A 18 -23.19 41.83 -37.24
C PRO A 18 -24.19 40.95 -36.45
N THR A 19 -24.94 40.08 -37.12
CA THR A 19 -25.90 39.14 -36.51
C THR A 19 -25.26 37.85 -36.00
N GLU A 20 -23.96 37.64 -36.23
CA GLU A 20 -23.21 36.46 -35.80
C GLU A 20 -22.47 36.67 -34.45
N PHE A 21 -22.56 37.86 -33.86
CA PHE A 21 -21.98 38.15 -32.55
C PHE A 21 -22.93 37.72 -31.40
N PRO A 22 -22.43 36.97 -30.40
CA PRO A 22 -23.21 36.70 -29.20
C PRO A 22 -23.52 37.99 -28.42
N PRO A 23 -24.63 38.05 -27.66
CA PRO A 23 -24.98 39.20 -26.86
C PRO A 23 -23.85 39.58 -25.87
N TYR A 24 -23.66 40.89 -25.71
CA TYR A 24 -22.54 41.58 -25.07
C TYR A 24 -22.18 41.21 -23.61
N ASP A 25 -22.93 40.32 -22.97
CA ASP A 25 -22.84 40.05 -21.52
C ASP A 25 -22.28 38.68 -21.13
N ILE A 26 -21.89 37.82 -22.08
CA ILE A 26 -21.39 36.47 -21.77
C ILE A 26 -20.19 36.14 -22.65
N CYS A 27 -19.05 36.77 -22.38
CA CYS A 27 -17.79 36.34 -22.96
C CYS A 27 -17.23 35.20 -22.10
N PRO A 28 -16.91 34.03 -22.69
CA PRO A 28 -16.24 32.97 -21.95
C PRO A 28 -14.88 33.49 -21.46
N ASN A 29 -14.64 33.39 -20.16
CA ASN A 29 -13.32 33.65 -19.60
C ASN A 29 -12.50 32.35 -19.65
N CYS A 30 -11.19 32.47 -19.73
CA CYS A 30 -10.34 31.30 -19.53
C CYS A 30 -10.52 30.77 -18.10
N PRO A 31 -10.41 29.45 -17.88
CA PRO A 31 -10.62 28.80 -16.57
C PRO A 31 -9.51 29.16 -15.57
N ASN A 32 -9.44 30.41 -15.15
CA ASN A 32 -8.36 31.00 -14.34
C ASN A 32 -8.97 31.73 -13.13
N PRO A 33 -8.43 31.58 -11.91
CA PRO A 33 -7.31 30.71 -11.54
C PRO A 33 -7.67 29.24 -11.61
N LEU A 34 -6.79 28.46 -12.24
CA LEU A 34 -6.81 27.01 -12.07
C LEU A 34 -6.07 26.70 -10.76
N ALA A 35 -6.75 26.04 -9.84
CA ALA A 35 -6.21 25.54 -8.58
C ALA A 35 -6.21 24.01 -8.57
N ALA A 36 -5.25 23.42 -7.86
CA ALA A 36 -5.14 21.99 -7.65
C ALA A 36 -4.89 21.73 -6.16
N GLU A 37 -5.80 21.00 -5.51
CA GLU A 37 -5.71 20.60 -4.11
C GLU A 37 -5.56 19.07 -4.03
N VAL A 38 -4.64 18.59 -3.19
CA VAL A 38 -4.43 17.15 -2.99
C VAL A 38 -5.16 16.70 -1.73
N ASN A 39 -6.08 15.76 -1.86
CA ASN A 39 -6.68 15.10 -0.71
C ASN A 39 -5.73 14.02 -0.19
N LEU A 40 -5.01 14.29 0.91
CA LEU A 40 -4.01 13.35 1.44
C LEU A 40 -4.60 12.04 2.01
N SER A 41 -5.93 11.93 2.17
CA SER A 41 -6.57 10.69 2.64
C SER A 41 -6.89 9.73 1.48
N THR A 42 -7.20 10.25 0.30
CA THR A 42 -7.54 9.47 -0.89
C THR A 42 -6.48 9.53 -1.99
N MET A 43 -5.55 10.49 -1.88
CA MET A 43 -4.58 10.91 -2.89
C MET A 43 -5.21 11.43 -4.20
N ASP A 44 -6.48 11.82 -4.17
CA ASP A 44 -7.15 12.47 -5.29
C ASP A 44 -6.68 13.92 -5.46
N ILE A 45 -6.69 14.41 -6.70
CA ILE A 45 -6.41 15.79 -7.06
C ILE A 45 -7.71 16.48 -7.44
N ILE A 46 -8.09 17.48 -6.65
CA ILE A 46 -9.26 18.32 -6.87
C ILE A 46 -8.81 19.55 -7.66
N LEU A 47 -9.18 19.60 -8.93
CA LEU A 47 -9.01 20.76 -9.78
C LEU A 47 -10.21 21.69 -9.65
N SER A 48 -9.99 22.98 -9.56
CA SER A 48 -11.06 23.99 -9.56
C SER A 48 -10.67 25.25 -10.33
N TRP A 49 -11.64 25.90 -10.94
CA TRP A 49 -11.47 27.15 -11.67
C TRP A 49 -12.68 28.06 -11.53
N ASP A 50 -12.49 29.35 -11.82
CA ASP A 50 -13.55 30.34 -11.74
C ASP A 50 -14.72 29.99 -12.68
N GLN A 51 -15.93 30.29 -12.22
CA GLN A 51 -17.14 30.00 -12.95
C GLN A 51 -17.13 30.64 -14.33
N ASN A 52 -17.35 29.82 -15.35
CA ASN A 52 -17.57 30.26 -16.70
C ASN A 52 -19.00 29.93 -17.11
N LEU A 53 -19.80 30.96 -17.41
CA LEU A 53 -21.14 30.74 -17.97
C LEU A 53 -20.99 30.62 -19.48
N ALA A 54 -20.41 29.52 -19.97
CA ALA A 54 -20.11 29.34 -21.39
C ALA A 54 -20.92 28.20 -22.03
N PRO A 55 -22.24 28.38 -22.31
CA PRO A 55 -23.00 27.43 -23.10
C PRO A 55 -22.32 27.20 -24.47
N ASN A 56 -22.35 25.97 -24.97
CA ASN A 56 -21.71 25.55 -26.22
C ASN A 56 -20.18 25.62 -26.23
N HIS A 57 -19.55 25.54 -25.06
CA HIS A 57 -18.13 25.28 -24.94
C HIS A 57 -17.89 23.97 -24.20
N THR A 58 -16.70 23.41 -24.39
CA THR A 58 -16.24 22.17 -23.76
C THR A 58 -14.90 22.44 -23.11
N TYR A 59 -14.71 21.94 -21.89
CA TYR A 59 -13.40 21.83 -21.27
C TYR A 59 -12.78 20.49 -21.64
N SER A 60 -11.63 20.53 -22.30
CA SER A 60 -10.77 19.38 -22.53
C SER A 60 -9.67 19.40 -21.47
N LEU A 61 -9.72 18.46 -20.54
CA LEU A 61 -8.78 18.36 -19.43
C LEU A 61 -7.69 17.34 -19.74
N TYR A 62 -6.44 17.78 -19.66
CA TYR A 62 -5.26 16.97 -19.91
C TYR A 62 -4.45 16.78 -18.63
N ARG A 63 -3.89 15.59 -18.45
CA ARG A 63 -2.87 15.27 -17.44
C ARG A 63 -1.65 14.68 -18.16
N ASN A 64 -0.48 15.29 -17.97
CA ASN A 64 0.77 14.88 -18.62
C ASN A 64 0.59 14.73 -20.14
N ASP A 65 -0.10 15.69 -20.76
CA ASP A 65 -0.50 15.73 -22.17
C ASP A 65 -1.51 14.67 -22.65
N GLU A 66 -2.01 13.80 -21.77
CA GLU A 66 -3.10 12.86 -22.08
C GLU A 66 -4.47 13.44 -21.71
N LEU A 67 -5.44 13.36 -22.63
CA LEU A 67 -6.83 13.76 -22.37
C LEU A 67 -7.47 12.81 -21.35
N ILE A 68 -7.89 13.34 -20.21
CA ILE A 68 -8.52 12.56 -19.12
C ILE A 68 -10.02 12.81 -18.97
N ALA A 69 -10.51 13.96 -19.42
CA ALA A 69 -11.94 14.27 -19.40
C ALA A 69 -12.31 15.32 -20.45
N GLU A 70 -13.54 15.20 -20.96
CA GLU A 70 -14.26 16.28 -21.63
C GLU A 70 -15.46 16.65 -20.75
N ILE A 71 -15.55 17.91 -20.37
CA ILE A 71 -16.53 18.41 -19.41
C ILE A 71 -17.29 19.56 -20.07
N ASP A 72 -18.55 19.75 -19.72
CA ASP A 72 -19.30 20.88 -20.24
C ASP A 72 -18.68 22.22 -19.79
N GLY A 73 -18.86 23.27 -20.59
CA GLY A 73 -18.31 24.60 -20.31
C GLY A 73 -18.93 25.35 -19.12
N ILE A 74 -19.79 24.70 -18.32
CA ILE A 74 -20.41 25.29 -17.12
C ILE A 74 -19.88 24.68 -15.82
N GLU A 75 -19.21 23.53 -15.86
CA GLU A 75 -18.52 22.98 -14.70
C GLU A 75 -17.35 23.87 -14.24
N THR A 76 -16.99 23.70 -12.97
CA THR A 76 -15.98 24.52 -12.27
C THR A 76 -14.97 23.71 -11.49
N ASN A 77 -15.13 22.39 -11.47
CA ASN A 77 -14.22 21.49 -10.77
C ASN A 77 -14.18 20.12 -11.44
N TYR A 78 -13.11 19.39 -11.16
CA TYR A 78 -12.93 17.99 -11.55
C TYR A 78 -12.08 17.28 -10.50
N VAL A 79 -12.45 16.05 -10.16
CA VAL A 79 -11.66 15.19 -9.27
C VAL A 79 -10.95 14.14 -10.11
N ASP A 80 -9.63 14.18 -10.11
CA ASP A 80 -8.78 13.18 -10.74
C ASP A 80 -8.22 12.22 -9.69
N ALA A 81 -8.28 10.92 -9.97
CA ALA A 81 -7.71 9.85 -9.17
C ALA A 81 -6.55 9.20 -9.96
N PRO A 82 -5.37 9.82 -10.01
CA PRO A 82 -4.26 9.30 -10.80
C PRO A 82 -3.76 7.96 -10.26
N SER A 83 -3.33 7.08 -11.16
CA SER A 83 -2.60 5.88 -10.75
C SER A 83 -1.25 6.28 -10.17
N LEU A 84 -0.98 5.83 -8.95
CA LEU A 84 0.28 6.06 -8.23
C LEU A 84 1.19 4.83 -8.24
N ILE A 85 0.78 3.78 -8.96
CA ILE A 85 1.49 2.51 -9.03
C ILE A 85 2.90 2.75 -9.62
N GLY A 86 3.92 2.31 -8.89
CA GLY A 86 5.32 2.43 -9.30
C GLY A 86 5.94 3.82 -9.15
N LEU A 87 5.23 4.78 -8.54
CA LEU A 87 5.76 6.11 -8.24
C LEU A 87 6.34 6.16 -6.81
N ASN A 88 7.44 6.90 -6.64
CA ASN A 88 8.06 7.14 -5.33
C ASN A 88 8.52 8.61 -5.20
N GLY A 89 8.72 9.04 -3.96
CA GLY A 89 9.12 10.41 -3.63
C GLY A 89 7.99 11.40 -3.83
N ILE A 90 8.01 12.15 -4.93
CA ILE A 90 6.99 13.15 -5.26
C ILE A 90 6.46 12.85 -6.66
N ALA A 91 5.21 12.43 -6.76
CA ALA A 91 4.52 12.34 -8.04
C ALA A 91 4.16 13.74 -8.52
N ILE A 92 4.49 14.05 -9.77
CA ILE A 92 4.26 15.36 -10.40
C ILE A 92 3.27 15.15 -11.54
N PHE A 93 2.16 15.89 -11.51
CA PHE A 93 1.14 15.86 -12.55
C PHE A 93 0.99 17.26 -13.14
N HIS A 94 1.21 17.35 -14.46
CA HIS A 94 1.00 18.56 -15.23
C HIS A 94 -0.43 18.56 -15.76
N TYR A 95 -1.26 19.46 -15.26
CA TYR A 95 -2.61 19.63 -15.76
C TYR A 95 -2.68 20.79 -16.72
N ARG A 96 -3.39 20.60 -17.82
CA ARG A 96 -3.77 21.63 -18.78
C ARG A 96 -5.26 21.52 -19.03
N ILE A 97 -6.00 22.60 -18.81
CA ILE A 97 -7.42 22.67 -19.17
C ILE A 97 -7.56 23.61 -20.36
N VAL A 98 -8.22 23.13 -21.42
CA VAL A 98 -8.47 23.89 -22.64
C VAL A 98 -9.97 24.10 -22.76
N LEU A 99 -10.41 25.35 -22.84
CA LEU A 99 -11.79 25.71 -23.14
C LEU A 99 -11.91 25.98 -24.64
N GLU A 100 -12.73 25.20 -25.33
CA GLU A 100 -12.94 25.32 -26.77
C GLU A 100 -14.41 25.60 -27.08
N SER A 101 -14.65 26.43 -28.09
CA SER A 101 -16.00 26.66 -28.60
C SER A 101 -16.43 25.53 -29.54
N ASN A 102 -17.66 25.05 -29.38
CA ASN A 102 -18.23 24.01 -30.25
C ASN A 102 -18.69 24.57 -31.61
N SER A 103 -18.60 25.88 -31.83
CA SER A 103 -19.14 26.55 -33.02
C SER A 103 -18.23 27.61 -33.64
N THR A 104 -17.12 27.97 -32.99
CA THR A 104 -16.20 29.02 -33.43
C THR A 104 -14.74 28.61 -33.19
N ASP A 105 -13.78 29.33 -33.76
CA ASP A 105 -12.34 29.08 -33.58
C ASP A 105 -11.80 29.61 -32.23
N PHE A 106 -12.66 29.85 -31.24
CA PHE A 106 -12.24 30.27 -29.91
C PHE A 106 -11.65 29.08 -29.14
N SER A 107 -10.42 29.27 -28.65
CA SER A 107 -9.78 28.39 -27.67
C SER A 107 -8.95 29.21 -26.69
N CYS A 108 -8.90 28.77 -25.44
CA CYS A 108 -7.85 29.20 -24.53
C CYS A 108 -7.55 28.14 -23.48
N GLU A 109 -6.38 28.25 -22.87
CA GLU A 109 -5.86 27.23 -21.96
C GLU A 109 -5.24 27.85 -20.71
N THR A 110 -5.15 27.04 -19.66
CA THR A 110 -4.31 27.31 -18.50
C THR A 110 -3.72 26.03 -17.96
N GLU A 111 -2.62 26.15 -17.23
CA GLU A 111 -1.87 25.02 -16.70
C GLU A 111 -1.65 25.16 -15.20
N ILE A 112 -1.54 24.02 -14.51
CA ILE A 112 -1.09 23.93 -13.13
C ILE A 112 -0.30 22.64 -12.93
N VAL A 113 0.59 22.65 -11.94
CA VAL A 113 1.32 21.45 -11.52
C VAL A 113 0.82 21.03 -10.15
N ALA A 114 0.29 19.81 -10.05
CA ALA A 114 -0.01 19.17 -8.78
C ALA A 114 1.17 18.28 -8.36
N ARG A 115 1.47 18.25 -7.07
CA ARG A 115 2.54 17.44 -6.49
C ARG A 115 1.97 16.60 -5.37
N ILE A 116 2.03 15.28 -5.49
CA ILE A 116 1.65 14.35 -4.43
C ILE A 116 2.93 13.82 -3.77
N PRO A 117 3.18 14.14 -2.49
CA PRO A 117 4.24 13.48 -1.74
C PRO A 117 3.84 12.04 -1.44
N LEU A 118 4.49 11.08 -2.08
CA LEU A 118 4.25 9.64 -1.91
C LEU A 118 5.19 8.98 -0.89
N GLY A 119 6.10 9.77 -0.31
CA GLY A 119 7.16 9.26 0.55
C GLY A 119 8.25 8.50 -0.21
N ILE A 120 9.37 8.24 0.44
CA ILE A 120 10.47 7.44 -0.10
C ILE A 120 10.30 6.02 0.42
N THR A 121 10.13 5.04 -0.47
CA THR A 121 10.13 3.62 -0.07
C THR A 121 11.54 3.23 0.37
N VAL A 122 11.68 2.84 1.63
CA VAL A 122 12.95 2.48 2.28
C VAL A 122 13.14 0.96 2.28
N LEU A 123 12.04 0.21 2.43
CA LEU A 123 12.02 -1.24 2.38
C LEU A 123 10.74 -1.69 1.67
N GLU A 124 10.87 -2.67 0.79
CA GLU A 124 9.76 -3.40 0.18
C GLU A 124 10.15 -4.88 0.13
N GLU A 125 9.30 -5.74 0.65
CA GLU A 125 9.52 -7.19 0.69
C GLU A 125 8.19 -7.93 0.55
N ASN A 126 8.11 -8.79 -0.46
CA ASN A 126 6.95 -9.66 -0.75
C ASN A 126 7.32 -11.15 -0.72
N PHE A 127 8.51 -11.48 -0.22
CA PHE A 127 9.08 -12.81 0.00
C PHE A 127 9.20 -13.71 -1.24
N ASN A 128 8.76 -13.26 -2.41
CA ASN A 128 8.68 -14.05 -3.65
C ASN A 128 10.04 -14.43 -4.27
N ASN A 129 11.13 -13.83 -3.80
CA ASN A 129 12.47 -14.04 -4.35
C ASN A 129 13.30 -15.08 -3.56
N VAL A 130 12.76 -15.66 -2.49
CA VAL A 130 13.45 -16.72 -1.75
C VAL A 130 13.46 -18.03 -2.54
N GLU A 131 14.50 -18.85 -2.34
CA GLU A 131 14.57 -20.18 -2.93
C GLU A 131 13.76 -21.17 -2.09
N LEU A 132 12.78 -21.84 -2.70
CA LEU A 132 11.94 -22.85 -2.06
C LEU A 132 12.48 -24.27 -2.28
N PHE A 133 12.36 -25.10 -1.26
CA PHE A 133 12.79 -26.50 -1.24
C PHE A 133 11.60 -27.46 -1.30
N PRO A 134 11.82 -28.73 -1.71
CA PRO A 134 10.79 -29.74 -1.74
C PRO A 134 10.24 -30.07 -0.34
N ALA A 135 9.01 -30.59 -0.28
CA ALA A 135 8.42 -31.14 0.95
C ALA A 135 9.35 -32.17 1.62
N GLU A 136 9.48 -32.11 2.94
CA GLU A 136 10.19 -33.07 3.78
C GLU A 136 9.22 -33.82 4.71
N ASP A 137 8.86 -33.26 5.87
CA ASP A 137 7.99 -33.96 6.83
C ASP A 137 6.51 -33.95 6.37
N GLU A 138 6.09 -32.92 5.63
CA GLU A 138 4.79 -32.86 4.94
C GLU A 138 4.72 -33.83 3.76
N ALA A 139 5.87 -34.33 3.31
CA ALA A 139 5.88 -35.37 2.31
C ALA A 139 5.33 -36.69 2.88
N TYR A 140 4.59 -37.42 2.05
CA TYR A 140 4.12 -38.77 2.36
C TYR A 140 3.13 -38.90 3.53
N GLY A 141 2.65 -37.78 4.08
CA GLY A 141 1.65 -37.74 5.16
C GLY A 141 2.18 -38.30 6.48
N ALA A 142 3.49 -38.11 6.75
CA ALA A 142 4.09 -38.54 8.01
C ALA A 142 3.56 -37.73 9.20
N CYS A 143 3.19 -36.46 8.95
CA CYS A 143 2.82 -35.49 9.96
C CYS A 143 1.62 -34.62 9.56
N GLY A 144 0.69 -35.16 8.76
CA GLY A 144 -0.43 -34.36 8.25
C GLY A 144 -0.94 -34.88 6.91
N ASN A 145 -1.40 -33.96 6.05
CA ASN A 145 -1.70 -34.31 4.67
C ASN A 145 -0.44 -34.68 3.90
N SER A 146 -0.61 -35.46 2.84
CA SER A 146 0.53 -35.86 2.01
C SER A 146 0.70 -34.86 0.87
N ILE A 147 1.66 -33.95 1.03
CA ILE A 147 2.15 -33.12 -0.08
C ILE A 147 3.08 -33.98 -0.96
N GLY A 148 3.10 -33.69 -2.26
CA GLY A 148 4.01 -34.37 -3.18
C GLY A 148 5.48 -34.07 -2.84
N PRO A 149 6.38 -35.06 -2.79
CA PRO A 149 7.78 -34.86 -2.35
C PRO A 149 8.62 -34.00 -3.29
N ASP A 150 8.13 -33.71 -4.49
CA ASP A 150 8.79 -32.84 -5.47
C ASP A 150 8.17 -31.42 -5.49
N VAL A 151 7.18 -31.14 -4.65
CA VAL A 151 6.54 -29.82 -4.55
C VAL A 151 7.48 -28.87 -3.81
N LEU A 152 8.03 -27.89 -4.52
CA LEU A 152 8.81 -26.81 -3.94
C LEU A 152 7.87 -25.84 -3.25
N GLY A 153 8.02 -25.63 -1.95
CA GLY A 153 7.02 -24.87 -1.22
C GLY A 153 7.41 -24.26 0.10
N TRP A 154 8.62 -24.47 0.61
CA TRP A 154 9.03 -23.89 1.88
C TRP A 154 10.54 -23.59 1.93
N THR A 155 10.94 -22.69 2.83
CA THR A 155 12.33 -22.46 3.23
C THR A 155 12.40 -21.74 4.59
N HIS A 156 13.48 -21.93 5.33
CA HIS A 156 13.84 -21.09 6.48
C HIS A 156 14.93 -20.06 6.15
N GLU A 157 15.41 -20.01 4.90
CA GLU A 157 16.36 -18.98 4.48
C GLU A 157 15.59 -17.68 4.21
N PRO A 158 15.75 -16.64 5.06
CA PRO A 158 15.02 -15.40 4.89
C PRO A 158 15.60 -14.55 3.74
N PRO A 159 14.86 -13.52 3.28
CA PRO A 159 15.42 -12.55 2.35
C PRO A 159 16.69 -11.87 2.90
N GLU A 160 17.44 -11.21 2.03
CA GLU A 160 18.73 -10.62 2.40
C GLU A 160 18.60 -9.67 3.60
N ASN A 161 19.45 -9.87 4.61
CA ASN A 161 19.51 -9.09 5.86
C ASN A 161 18.29 -9.20 6.80
N TRP A 162 17.30 -10.04 6.48
CA TRP A 162 16.29 -10.47 7.45
C TRP A 162 16.86 -11.58 8.33
N ILE A 163 16.32 -11.73 9.54
CA ILE A 163 16.81 -12.71 10.52
C ILE A 163 15.61 -13.41 11.17
N ILE A 164 15.73 -14.72 11.36
CA ILE A 164 14.82 -15.51 12.19
C ILE A 164 15.51 -15.84 13.51
N ASP A 165 14.82 -15.57 14.63
CA ASP A 165 15.25 -15.97 15.96
C ASP A 165 14.27 -16.98 16.56
N ASN A 166 14.71 -18.24 16.59
CA ASN A 166 14.01 -19.39 17.17
C ASN A 166 14.69 -19.85 18.48
N SER A 167 15.52 -19.01 19.11
CA SER A 167 16.31 -19.42 20.28
C SER A 167 15.48 -19.80 21.51
N ASN A 168 14.20 -19.39 21.51
CA ASN A 168 13.24 -19.66 22.59
C ASN A 168 12.21 -20.77 22.25
N MET A 169 12.41 -21.59 21.22
CA MET A 169 11.53 -22.73 20.91
C MET A 169 12.28 -24.07 20.83
N PRO A 170 11.58 -25.21 20.99
CA PRO A 170 12.17 -26.53 20.81
C PRO A 170 12.61 -26.81 19.37
N GLU A 171 13.76 -27.47 19.19
CA GLU A 171 14.25 -27.97 17.90
C GLU A 171 13.60 -29.32 17.50
N VAL A 172 12.27 -29.40 17.59
CA VAL A 172 11.44 -30.57 17.22
C VAL A 172 10.21 -30.11 16.42
N GLY A 173 9.32 -31.03 16.05
CA GLY A 173 8.12 -30.73 15.25
C GLY A 173 8.36 -30.83 13.75
N THR A 174 7.35 -30.48 12.96
CA THR A 174 7.37 -30.58 11.49
C THR A 174 8.38 -29.59 10.93
N ILE A 175 9.39 -30.07 10.21
CA ILE A 175 10.56 -29.24 9.85
C ILE A 175 10.15 -27.99 9.08
N GLU A 176 9.18 -28.09 8.17
CA GLU A 176 8.68 -26.99 7.35
C GLU A 176 8.11 -25.81 8.16
N TRP A 177 7.66 -26.08 9.39
CA TRP A 177 6.94 -25.14 10.23
C TRP A 177 7.71 -24.77 11.52
N ARG A 178 9.02 -25.04 11.58
CA ARG A 178 9.85 -24.70 12.76
C ARG A 178 10.19 -23.21 12.80
N GLY A 179 9.28 -22.44 13.38
CA GLY A 179 9.43 -20.99 13.50
C GLY A 179 8.98 -20.28 12.23
N TRP A 180 9.44 -19.04 12.03
CA TRP A 180 9.12 -18.29 10.82
C TRP A 180 9.67 -19.05 9.62
N SER A 181 8.78 -19.27 8.66
CA SER A 181 9.03 -20.03 7.45
C SER A 181 8.50 -19.24 6.27
N PHE A 182 9.14 -19.37 5.12
CA PHE A 182 8.68 -18.75 3.89
C PHE A 182 8.09 -19.85 3.03
N ALA A 183 6.77 -19.84 2.90
CA ALA A 183 6.03 -20.91 2.24
C ALA A 183 5.22 -20.36 1.07
N SER A 184 5.15 -21.13 -0.02
CA SER A 184 4.21 -20.79 -1.10
C SER A 184 2.78 -20.96 -0.58
N MET A 185 1.88 -20.09 -1.03
CA MET A 185 0.46 -20.16 -0.65
C MET A 185 -0.13 -21.54 -0.97
N ASP A 186 0.22 -22.12 -2.11
CA ASP A 186 -0.25 -23.45 -2.50
C ASP A 186 0.26 -24.53 -1.53
N PHE A 187 1.53 -24.50 -1.12
CA PHE A 187 2.10 -25.46 -0.18
C PHE A 187 1.47 -25.34 1.21
N TRP A 188 1.30 -24.10 1.70
CA TRP A 188 0.71 -23.84 3.00
C TRP A 188 -0.78 -24.24 3.07
N VAL A 189 -1.53 -24.07 1.98
CA VAL A 189 -2.92 -24.52 1.87
C VAL A 189 -3.02 -26.04 1.68
N ASP A 190 -2.05 -26.66 0.99
CA ASP A 190 -1.99 -28.11 0.79
C ASP A 190 -1.63 -28.87 2.08
N ALA A 191 -0.91 -28.25 3.03
CA ALA A 191 -0.65 -28.78 4.36
C ALA A 191 -1.99 -29.03 5.09
N GLU A 192 -2.77 -27.98 5.35
CA GLU A 192 -4.23 -28.06 5.51
C GLU A 192 -4.85 -26.70 5.15
N ASP A 193 -6.09 -26.62 4.65
CA ASP A 193 -6.65 -25.32 4.28
C ASP A 193 -6.96 -24.45 5.51
N GLN A 194 -7.81 -24.92 6.43
CA GLN A 194 -8.17 -24.22 7.68
C GLN A 194 -8.27 -22.67 7.61
N LEU A 195 -8.85 -22.14 6.52
CA LEU A 195 -8.97 -20.70 6.17
C LEU A 195 -7.72 -20.00 5.61
N ARG A 196 -6.57 -20.68 5.47
CA ARG A 196 -5.33 -20.17 4.87
C ARG A 196 -5.55 -19.67 3.44
N SER A 197 -6.38 -20.36 2.64
CA SER A 197 -6.76 -19.90 1.29
C SER A 197 -7.54 -18.57 1.26
N GLN A 198 -8.00 -18.07 2.41
CA GLN A 198 -8.65 -16.77 2.50
C GLN A 198 -7.67 -15.60 2.58
N PHE A 199 -6.35 -15.85 2.63
CA PHE A 199 -5.34 -14.81 2.55
C PHE A 199 -5.15 -14.28 1.12
N ILE A 200 -6.24 -13.78 0.51
CA ILE A 200 -6.29 -13.36 -0.90
C ILE A 200 -5.52 -12.06 -1.21
N ARG A 201 -4.99 -11.38 -0.20
CA ARG A 201 -4.11 -10.20 -0.35
C ARG A 201 -2.65 -10.58 -0.52
N ALA A 202 -2.27 -11.81 -0.17
CA ALA A 202 -0.95 -12.34 -0.40
C ALA A 202 -0.88 -13.03 -1.77
N ASP A 203 0.32 -13.14 -2.31
CA ASP A 203 0.57 -13.89 -3.54
C ASP A 203 1.96 -14.52 -3.58
N GLY A 204 2.03 -15.71 -4.17
CA GLY A 204 3.29 -16.46 -4.27
C GLY A 204 3.73 -17.01 -2.91
N THR A 205 4.73 -16.40 -2.29
CA THR A 205 5.36 -16.84 -1.04
C THR A 205 5.02 -15.89 0.10
N VAL A 206 4.59 -16.44 1.23
CA VAL A 206 4.32 -15.68 2.45
C VAL A 206 5.33 -16.01 3.53
N ALA A 207 5.58 -15.06 4.43
CA ALA A 207 6.20 -15.38 5.72
C ALA A 207 5.10 -15.88 6.67
N VAL A 208 5.30 -17.03 7.30
CA VAL A 208 4.31 -17.67 8.18
C VAL A 208 4.94 -18.32 9.40
N VAL A 209 4.22 -18.25 10.52
CA VAL A 209 4.41 -19.07 11.71
C VAL A 209 3.15 -19.91 11.91
N ASP A 210 3.32 -21.23 11.95
CA ASP A 210 2.19 -22.19 12.00
C ASP A 210 2.39 -23.26 13.10
N PRO A 211 2.15 -22.91 14.37
CA PRO A 211 2.21 -23.86 15.49
C PRO A 211 1.30 -25.09 15.36
N ASP A 212 0.23 -25.05 14.56
CA ASP A 212 -0.72 -26.17 14.35
C ASP A 212 0.02 -27.28 13.63
N GLU A 213 0.47 -26.98 12.40
CA GLU A 213 1.19 -27.92 11.55
C GLU A 213 2.56 -28.28 12.14
N TRP A 214 3.20 -27.38 12.91
CA TRP A 214 4.43 -27.68 13.65
C TRP A 214 4.26 -28.81 14.66
N ASP A 215 3.11 -28.89 15.35
CA ASP A 215 2.85 -29.88 16.39
C ASP A 215 2.55 -31.28 15.83
N ASP A 216 2.08 -31.37 14.59
CA ASP A 216 1.61 -32.62 14.00
C ASP A 216 2.69 -33.70 13.89
N CYS A 217 3.95 -33.32 13.69
CA CYS A 217 5.08 -34.22 13.88
C CYS A 217 5.43 -34.40 15.37
N GLY A 218 4.80 -35.39 16.00
CA GLY A 218 5.31 -35.94 17.25
C GLY A 218 5.03 -35.09 18.49
N ASN A 219 3.97 -34.26 18.45
CA ASN A 219 3.46 -33.49 19.60
C ASN A 219 4.55 -32.56 20.15
N ALA A 220 5.10 -31.73 19.27
CA ALA A 220 6.20 -30.82 19.52
C ALA A 220 5.95 -29.88 20.72
N ALA A 221 4.70 -29.44 20.91
CA ALA A 221 4.26 -28.61 22.02
C ALA A 221 4.48 -29.27 23.40
N SER A 222 4.62 -30.60 23.46
CA SER A 222 4.98 -31.30 24.71
C SER A 222 6.42 -31.08 25.16
N PHE A 223 7.29 -30.54 24.29
CA PHE A 223 8.69 -30.24 24.56
C PHE A 223 8.94 -28.77 24.94
N GLY A 224 7.96 -27.88 24.73
CA GLY A 224 8.03 -26.47 25.05
C GLY A 224 7.10 -25.64 24.17
N SER A 225 6.96 -24.36 24.48
CA SER A 225 6.17 -23.43 23.67
C SER A 225 6.85 -23.09 22.35
N TYR A 226 6.04 -22.86 21.33
CA TYR A 226 6.45 -22.31 20.05
C TYR A 226 6.66 -20.80 20.19
N ASN A 227 7.87 -20.35 19.88
CA ASN A 227 8.32 -18.96 19.98
C ASN A 227 9.27 -18.65 18.83
N SER A 228 8.94 -17.63 18.03
CA SER A 228 9.70 -17.31 16.83
C SER A 228 9.57 -15.82 16.49
N ILE A 229 10.70 -15.19 16.15
CA ILE A 229 10.78 -13.77 15.80
C ILE A 229 11.33 -13.63 14.38
N LEU A 230 10.64 -12.90 13.52
CA LEU A 230 11.14 -12.42 12.24
C LEU A 230 11.59 -10.98 12.42
N ILE A 231 12.82 -10.69 12.04
CA ILE A 231 13.48 -9.40 12.25
C ILE A 231 13.80 -8.80 10.89
N SER A 232 13.35 -7.56 10.65
CA SER A 232 13.69 -6.82 9.44
C SER A 232 15.18 -6.45 9.38
N PRO A 233 15.69 -6.05 8.21
CA PRO A 233 16.95 -5.30 8.13
C PRO A 233 16.88 -4.00 8.94
N LEU A 234 18.05 -3.43 9.23
CA LEU A 234 18.15 -2.11 9.86
C LEU A 234 17.73 -1.02 8.87
N ILE A 235 16.81 -0.17 9.30
CA ILE A 235 16.19 0.88 8.49
C ILE A 235 16.76 2.23 8.93
N GLN A 236 17.35 2.95 7.97
CA GLN A 236 17.84 4.31 8.18
C GLN A 236 16.69 5.30 8.16
N LEU A 237 16.60 6.15 9.17
CA LEU A 237 15.58 7.18 9.29
C LEU A 237 16.12 8.54 8.84
N THR A 238 15.24 9.36 8.26
CA THR A 238 15.58 10.71 7.79
C THR A 238 15.07 11.80 8.73
N GLY A 239 14.68 11.44 9.96
CA GLY A 239 13.99 12.32 10.91
C GLY A 239 12.56 12.68 10.48
N GLN A 240 11.95 11.89 9.59
CA GLN A 240 10.56 12.04 9.18
C GLN A 240 9.73 10.86 9.67
N PRO A 241 8.41 11.04 9.87
CA PRO A 241 7.52 9.93 10.17
C PRO A 241 7.63 8.85 9.10
N ILE A 242 7.61 7.59 9.52
CA ILE A 242 7.56 6.44 8.60
C ILE A 242 6.18 5.82 8.61
N ASN A 243 5.72 5.39 7.45
CA ASN A 243 4.58 4.48 7.31
C ASN A 243 5.11 3.06 7.20
N ILE A 244 4.62 2.17 8.08
CA ILE A 244 4.84 0.73 8.00
C ILE A 244 3.53 0.11 7.58
N SER A 245 3.51 -0.68 6.51
CA SER A 245 2.31 -1.41 6.09
C SER A 245 2.64 -2.79 5.56
N PHE A 246 1.73 -3.73 5.75
CA PHE A 246 1.84 -5.12 5.29
C PHE A 246 0.47 -5.77 5.27
N ASP A 247 0.31 -6.81 4.47
CA ASP A 247 -0.87 -7.66 4.49
C ASP A 247 -0.68 -8.74 5.58
N SER A 248 -1.72 -9.00 6.36
CA SER A 248 -1.68 -9.86 7.54
C SER A 248 -2.89 -10.80 7.56
N HIS A 249 -2.66 -12.02 8.02
CA HIS A 249 -3.68 -13.05 8.16
C HIS A 249 -3.42 -13.87 9.43
N TYR A 250 -4.30 -13.73 10.41
CA TYR A 250 -4.12 -14.27 11.75
C TYR A 250 -5.36 -15.03 12.22
N ARG A 251 -5.15 -16.25 12.71
CA ARG A 251 -6.17 -17.02 13.44
C ARG A 251 -5.78 -17.14 14.91
N GLN A 252 -6.76 -16.96 15.78
CA GLN A 252 -6.55 -16.88 17.22
C GLN A 252 -6.96 -18.17 17.92
N GLU A 253 -6.04 -18.73 18.70
CA GLU A 253 -6.35 -19.68 19.75
C GLU A 253 -5.46 -19.45 20.98
N ALA A 254 -6.03 -19.52 22.18
CA ALA A 254 -5.24 -19.41 23.40
C ALA A 254 -4.36 -20.68 23.56
N PRO A 255 -3.11 -20.56 24.04
CA PRO A 255 -2.46 -19.37 24.59
C PRO A 255 -1.64 -18.52 23.59
N GLN A 256 -1.71 -18.77 22.28
CA GLN A 256 -0.85 -18.08 21.31
C GLN A 256 -1.00 -16.56 21.37
N GLN A 257 0.11 -15.86 21.24
CA GLN A 257 0.16 -14.40 21.14
C GLN A 257 1.05 -13.99 19.96
N VAL A 258 0.73 -12.85 19.34
CA VAL A 258 1.63 -12.22 18.37
C VAL A 258 1.81 -10.74 18.63
N SER A 259 2.97 -10.21 18.27
CA SER A 259 3.24 -8.77 18.37
C SER A 259 4.07 -8.25 17.19
N LEU A 260 3.88 -6.96 16.91
CA LEU A 260 4.78 -6.17 16.07
C LEU A 260 5.39 -5.06 16.93
N THR A 261 6.72 -5.03 17.01
CA THR A 261 7.45 -4.00 17.75
C THR A 261 8.45 -3.27 16.87
N VAL A 262 8.64 -1.99 17.19
CA VAL A 262 9.72 -1.17 16.64
C VAL A 262 10.83 -1.09 17.67
N THR A 263 12.05 -1.40 17.24
CA THR A 263 13.23 -1.47 18.11
C THR A 263 14.33 -0.58 17.56
N ASN A 264 15.03 0.17 18.41
CA ASN A 264 16.19 0.97 17.98
C ASN A 264 17.44 0.10 17.80
N SER A 265 18.50 0.67 17.22
CA SER A 265 19.76 -0.04 16.97
C SER A 265 20.48 -0.57 18.23
N SER A 266 20.11 -0.10 19.42
CA SER A 266 20.62 -0.59 20.71
C SER A 266 19.88 -1.82 21.25
N GLY A 267 18.75 -2.18 20.63
CA GLY A 267 17.89 -3.28 21.05
C GLY A 267 16.76 -2.89 22.02
N GLU A 268 16.53 -1.60 22.24
CA GLU A 268 15.43 -1.09 23.05
C GLU A 268 14.14 -1.00 22.21
N ILE A 269 13.07 -1.59 22.72
CA ILE A 269 11.73 -1.47 22.11
C ILE A 269 11.24 -0.04 22.34
N ILE A 270 11.08 0.70 21.25
CA ILE A 270 10.56 2.07 21.30
C ILE A 270 9.03 2.10 21.31
N GLU A 271 8.40 1.16 20.59
CA GLU A 271 6.95 1.11 20.46
C GLU A 271 6.48 -0.31 20.14
N MET A 272 5.29 -0.68 20.64
CA MET A 272 4.55 -1.87 20.23
C MET A 272 3.38 -1.40 19.36
N LEU A 273 3.39 -1.77 18.09
CA LEU A 273 2.39 -1.36 17.11
C LEU A 273 1.19 -2.30 17.05
N LEU A 274 1.41 -3.57 17.41
CA LEU A 274 0.40 -4.61 17.35
C LEU A 274 0.57 -5.59 18.50
N HIS A 275 -0.52 -5.96 19.14
CA HIS A 275 -0.60 -7.10 20.05
C HIS A 275 -1.92 -7.86 19.86
N TYR A 276 -1.83 -9.10 19.38
CA TYR A 276 -2.97 -10.02 19.32
C TYR A 276 -2.81 -11.13 20.35
N SER A 277 -3.90 -11.40 21.06
CA SER A 277 -3.99 -12.46 22.06
C SER A 277 -5.44 -12.74 22.44
N SER A 278 -5.68 -13.80 23.20
CA SER A 278 -6.97 -14.08 23.82
C SER A 278 -7.32 -13.18 25.01
N ASP A 279 -6.43 -12.26 25.41
CA ASP A 279 -6.63 -11.42 26.59
C ASP A 279 -7.58 -10.24 26.28
N PRO A 280 -8.40 -9.79 27.26
CA PRO A 280 -9.22 -8.61 27.07
C PRO A 280 -8.38 -7.35 26.79
N GLY A 281 -8.70 -6.65 25.71
CA GLY A 281 -8.03 -5.41 25.32
C GLY A 281 -6.88 -5.58 24.33
N SER A 282 -6.66 -6.80 23.81
CA SER A 282 -5.81 -7.03 22.64
C SER A 282 -6.40 -6.41 21.37
N ASP A 283 -5.54 -6.07 20.41
CA ASP A 283 -5.94 -5.37 19.18
C ASP A 283 -6.84 -6.21 18.27
N ASN A 284 -6.92 -7.52 18.49
CA ASN A 284 -7.79 -8.45 17.76
C ASN A 284 -9.13 -8.72 18.45
N ASP A 285 -9.47 -8.03 19.54
CA ASP A 285 -10.69 -8.30 20.33
C ASP A 285 -10.85 -9.80 20.67
N SER A 286 -9.73 -10.49 20.92
CA SER A 286 -9.65 -11.93 21.21
C SER A 286 -10.13 -12.87 20.09
N GLY A 287 -10.23 -12.40 18.85
CA GLY A 287 -10.71 -13.17 17.69
C GLY A 287 -9.73 -13.25 16.52
N ASP A 288 -10.17 -13.89 15.44
CA ASP A 288 -9.42 -13.97 14.18
C ASP A 288 -9.33 -12.60 13.50
N VAL A 289 -8.20 -12.30 12.85
CA VAL A 289 -7.99 -11.11 12.02
C VAL A 289 -7.49 -11.56 10.65
N LEU A 290 -8.45 -11.88 9.79
CA LEU A 290 -8.17 -12.48 8.48
C LEU A 290 -8.02 -11.41 7.39
N ASN A 291 -6.99 -11.56 6.57
CA ASN A 291 -6.84 -10.89 5.28
C ASN A 291 -6.98 -9.35 5.37
N GLN A 292 -6.18 -8.74 6.24
CA GLN A 292 -6.16 -7.29 6.47
C GLN A 292 -4.89 -6.65 5.93
N ARG A 293 -5.00 -5.42 5.41
CA ARG A 293 -3.85 -4.54 5.26
C ARG A 293 -3.70 -3.73 6.54
N LEU A 294 -2.60 -3.89 7.24
CA LEU A 294 -2.27 -3.09 8.42
C LEU A 294 -1.38 -1.93 7.99
N SER A 295 -1.56 -0.76 8.63
CA SER A 295 -0.74 0.43 8.40
C SER A 295 -0.57 1.21 9.69
N PHE A 296 0.68 1.59 9.98
CA PHE A 296 1.09 2.29 11.20
C PHE A 296 1.96 3.48 10.82
N ILE A 297 1.83 4.56 11.57
CA ILE A 297 2.73 5.72 11.47
C ILE A 297 3.59 5.73 12.72
N VAL A 298 4.90 5.76 12.53
CA VAL A 298 5.87 5.82 13.64
C VAL A 298 6.63 7.13 13.55
N GLU A 299 6.64 7.85 14.67
CA GLU A 299 7.42 9.07 14.86
C GLU A 299 8.48 8.78 15.93
N THR A 300 9.75 8.97 15.59
CA THR A 300 10.85 8.70 16.51
C THR A 300 12.03 9.64 16.21
N ASP A 301 12.81 9.93 17.25
CA ASP A 301 14.07 10.70 17.16
C ASP A 301 15.29 9.78 16.93
N GLU A 302 15.07 8.47 16.77
CA GLU A 302 16.12 7.49 16.46
C GLU A 302 16.64 7.68 15.02
N ASP A 303 17.94 7.43 14.82
CA ASP A 303 18.55 7.45 13.48
C ASP A 303 18.30 6.14 12.72
N GLU A 304 18.15 5.03 13.45
CA GLU A 304 18.04 3.67 12.91
C GLU A 304 17.08 2.83 13.76
N ILE A 305 16.20 2.09 13.08
CA ILE A 305 15.27 1.14 13.71
C ILE A 305 15.25 -0.19 12.96
N TYR A 306 14.69 -1.22 13.59
CA TYR A 306 14.25 -2.43 12.92
C TYR A 306 12.95 -2.94 13.54
N LEU A 307 12.23 -3.78 12.79
CA LEU A 307 10.94 -4.34 13.18
C LEU A 307 11.09 -5.79 13.63
N LYS A 308 10.25 -6.20 14.58
CA LYS A 308 10.13 -7.59 15.02
C LYS A 308 8.68 -8.04 14.94
N TRP A 309 8.42 -9.05 14.12
CA TRP A 309 7.17 -9.80 14.12
C TRP A 309 7.39 -11.07 14.94
N GLU A 310 6.74 -11.16 16.09
CA GLU A 310 6.94 -12.26 17.04
C GLU A 310 5.65 -13.02 17.24
N MET A 311 5.74 -14.35 17.22
CA MET A 311 4.75 -15.25 17.82
C MET A 311 5.36 -15.91 19.03
N TYR A 312 4.61 -15.96 20.13
CA TYR A 312 5.10 -16.51 21.38
C TYR A 312 3.99 -17.16 22.20
N ASP A 313 4.41 -17.97 23.17
CA ASP A 313 3.58 -18.78 24.07
C ASP A 313 2.66 -19.79 23.39
N ALA A 314 2.81 -20.04 22.09
CA ALA A 314 1.96 -20.97 21.34
C ALA A 314 2.27 -22.44 21.69
N GLY A 315 1.27 -23.31 21.58
CA GLY A 315 1.40 -24.76 21.61
C GLY A 315 1.01 -25.34 20.27
N ASN A 316 0.11 -26.33 20.27
CA ASN A 316 -0.69 -26.68 19.10
C ASN A 316 -1.86 -25.67 19.03
N ASN A 317 -1.64 -24.59 18.29
CA ASN A 317 -2.56 -23.48 18.09
C ASN A 317 -2.53 -23.06 16.62
N TRP A 318 -3.33 -22.09 16.17
CA TRP A 318 -3.38 -21.71 14.76
C TRP A 318 -2.11 -21.00 14.25
N TYR A 319 -2.23 -19.87 13.54
CA TYR A 319 -1.13 -19.34 12.76
C TYR A 319 -1.18 -17.83 12.60
N TRP A 320 -0.06 -17.27 12.15
CA TRP A 320 0.04 -15.91 11.65
C TRP A 320 0.89 -15.88 10.37
N ALA A 321 0.37 -15.26 9.33
CA ALA A 321 1.08 -15.00 8.09
C ALA A 321 1.09 -13.51 7.76
N ILE A 322 2.18 -13.06 7.13
CA ILE A 322 2.34 -11.71 6.60
C ILE A 322 2.89 -11.74 5.18
N ASP A 323 2.58 -10.68 4.42
CA ASP A 323 3.10 -10.47 3.06
C ASP A 323 3.14 -8.98 2.71
N ASN A 324 3.76 -8.62 1.60
CA ASN A 324 3.77 -7.28 1.00
C ASN A 324 4.18 -6.17 1.99
N VAL A 325 5.26 -6.41 2.74
CA VAL A 325 5.83 -5.45 3.70
C VAL A 325 6.37 -4.24 2.95
N THR A 326 5.95 -3.05 3.36
CA THR A 326 6.39 -1.78 2.80
C THR A 326 6.67 -0.79 3.93
N ILE A 327 7.84 -0.18 3.89
CA ILE A 327 8.24 0.89 4.80
C ILE A 327 8.55 2.13 3.97
N GLN A 328 7.84 3.22 4.25
CA GLN A 328 7.95 4.46 3.51
C GLN A 328 8.27 5.61 4.46
N SER A 329 9.36 6.33 4.22
CA SER A 329 9.57 7.63 4.84
C SER A 329 8.57 8.62 4.26
N GLN A 330 7.69 9.17 5.07
CA GLN A 330 6.86 10.28 4.63
C GLN A 330 7.73 11.52 4.47
N THR A 331 7.39 12.40 3.53
CA THR A 331 7.90 13.77 3.54
C THR A 331 6.89 14.63 4.29
N PRO A 332 7.32 15.68 5.02
CA PRO A 332 6.39 16.67 5.55
C PRO A 332 5.51 17.16 4.41
N PRO A 333 4.22 17.47 4.67
CA PRO A 333 3.46 18.30 3.76
C PRO A 333 4.32 19.51 3.40
N ILE A 334 4.49 19.79 2.10
CA ILE A 334 5.08 21.05 1.66
C ILE A 334 4.05 22.10 2.06
N GLY A 335 4.21 22.67 3.26
CA GLY A 335 3.33 23.68 3.79
C GLY A 335 3.33 24.92 2.89
N ASP A 336 2.14 25.52 2.81
CA ASP A 336 1.80 26.77 2.10
C ASP A 336 2.82 27.91 2.21
#